data_AF-A0A847DD29-F1
#
_entry.id   AF-A0A847DD29-F1
#
_cell.length_a   1.000
_cell.length_b   1.000
_cell.length_c   1.000
_cell.angle_alpha   90.00
_cell.angle_beta   90.00
_cell.angle_gamma   90.00
#
_symmetry.space_group_name_H-M   'P 1'
#
loop_
_entity.id
_entity.type
_entity.pdbx_description
1 polymer ?
#
loop_
_entity_poly.entity_id
_entity_poly.type
_entity_poly.pdbx_seq_one_letter_code
_entity_poly.pdbx_strand_id
1 'polypeptide(L)'
;MLLALLSLLFSCNPNNKPDNSSKDQSETTATDSAPEKSQPNILFILADDLGFSDLSALGGEIPTPNLDTLAKGGMLLTNFYSGQ
;
A
#
# COMPACT_ATOMS: atom_id res chain seq x y z
N MET A 1 29.65 -8.27 -8.97
CA MET A 1 29.73 -9.72 -8.70
C MET A 1 29.53 -10.11 -7.22
N LEU A 2 28.87 -9.31 -6.38
CA LEU A 2 28.50 -9.75 -5.01
C LEU A 2 27.16 -9.25 -4.47
N LEU A 3 26.43 -8.36 -5.17
CA LEU A 3 25.10 -7.91 -4.72
C LEU A 3 23.91 -8.54 -5.45
N ALA A 4 24.15 -9.50 -6.36
CA ALA A 4 23.06 -10.22 -7.04
C ALA A 4 22.48 -11.40 -6.22
N LEU A 5 23.02 -11.67 -5.03
CA LEU A 5 22.71 -12.89 -4.25
C LEU A 5 21.60 -12.72 -3.20
N LEU A 6 21.17 -11.49 -2.87
CA LEU A 6 20.17 -11.26 -1.83
C LEU A 6 18.71 -11.29 -2.35
N SER A 7 18.51 -11.11 -3.66
CA SER A 7 17.16 -11.06 -4.25
C SER A 7 16.66 -12.41 -4.77
N LEU A 8 17.49 -13.46 -4.76
CA LEU A 8 17.09 -14.80 -5.19
C LEU A 8 16.40 -15.64 -4.10
N LEU A 9 16.26 -15.11 -2.87
CA LEU A 9 15.64 -15.83 -1.75
C LEU A 9 14.12 -15.67 -1.64
N PHE A 10 13.49 -14.85 -2.51
CA PHE A 10 12.05 -14.97 -2.77
C PHE A 10 11.82 -15.82 -4.02
N SER A 11 12.06 -17.11 -3.81
CA SER A 11 11.71 -18.21 -4.70
C SER A 11 10.22 -18.13 -5.09
N CYS A 12 9.94 -18.01 -6.40
CA CYS A 12 8.72 -18.57 -6.96
C CYS A 12 8.70 -20.08 -6.64
N ASN A 13 7.60 -20.60 -6.11
CA ASN A 13 7.37 -22.04 -6.00
C ASN A 13 6.35 -22.44 -7.08
N PRO A 14 6.78 -23.00 -8.23
CA PRO A 14 5.87 -23.52 -9.23
C PRO A 14 5.64 -25.00 -8.94
N ASN A 15 4.70 -25.32 -8.06
CA ASN A 15 4.25 -26.69 -7.85
C ASN A 15 2.73 -26.72 -7.74
N ASN A 16 2.05 -26.74 -8.88
CA ASN A 16 0.80 -27.46 -8.97
C ASN A 16 0.70 -28.14 -10.34
N LYS A 17 0.75 -29.47 -10.31
CA LYS A 17 0.66 -30.38 -11.44
C LYS A 17 -0.84 -30.61 -11.73
N PRO A 18 -1.30 -30.52 -12.99
CA PRO A 18 -2.69 -30.80 -13.31
C PRO A 18 -2.89 -32.29 -13.57
N ASP A 19 -3.68 -32.96 -12.75
CA ASP A 19 -4.19 -34.31 -13.03
C ASP A 19 -5.65 -34.50 -12.61
N ASN A 20 -6.57 -34.23 -13.54
CA ASN A 20 -7.80 -35.03 -13.70
C ASN A 20 -8.46 -34.81 -15.07
N SER A 21 -8.06 -35.64 -16.04
CA SER A 21 -8.96 -36.04 -17.11
C SER A 21 -9.97 -37.05 -16.54
N SER A 22 -11.23 -36.65 -16.39
CA SER A 22 -12.44 -37.48 -16.53
C SER A 22 -13.70 -36.63 -16.36
N LYS A 23 -14.39 -36.39 -17.50
CA LYS A 23 -15.87 -36.43 -17.75
C LYS A 23 -16.77 -35.87 -16.63
N ASP A 24 -17.67 -34.92 -16.84
CA ASP A 24 -18.68 -34.81 -17.90
C ASP A 24 -19.33 -33.41 -17.83
N GLN A 25 -19.98 -33.01 -18.91
CA GLN A 25 -20.46 -31.65 -19.22
C GLN A 25 -21.52 -31.11 -18.26
N SER A 26 -21.45 -29.82 -17.86
CA SER A 26 -22.55 -28.84 -18.03
C SER A 26 -22.18 -27.48 -17.43
N GLU A 27 -22.54 -26.46 -18.18
CA GLU A 27 -22.23 -25.04 -18.08
C GLU A 27 -22.89 -24.35 -16.88
N THR A 28 -22.09 -23.80 -15.97
CA THR A 28 -22.36 -22.50 -15.36
C THR A 28 -21.03 -21.81 -15.10
N THR A 29 -20.84 -20.76 -15.87
CA THR A 29 -19.81 -19.75 -15.86
C THR A 29 -19.54 -19.24 -14.44
N ALA A 30 -18.51 -19.77 -13.79
CA ALA A 30 -17.78 -19.03 -12.79
C ALA A 30 -16.45 -18.65 -13.45
N THR A 31 -16.50 -17.54 -14.20
CA THR A 31 -15.31 -16.80 -14.58
C THR A 31 -14.52 -16.56 -13.30
N ASP A 32 -13.44 -17.31 -13.15
CA ASP A 32 -12.36 -17.04 -12.22
C ASP A 32 -11.78 -15.68 -12.63
N SER A 33 -12.43 -14.62 -12.16
CA SER A 33 -11.95 -13.26 -12.32
C SER A 33 -10.69 -13.18 -11.46
N ALA A 34 -9.54 -13.28 -12.12
CA ALA A 34 -8.26 -12.84 -11.57
C ALA A 34 -8.50 -11.56 -10.75
N PRO A 35 -7.88 -11.39 -9.57
CA PRO A 35 -8.17 -10.26 -8.71
C PRO A 35 -8.01 -8.98 -9.51
N GLU A 36 -9.13 -8.35 -9.85
CA GLU A 36 -9.17 -7.03 -10.45
C GLU A 36 -8.30 -6.17 -9.54
N LYS A 37 -7.18 -5.68 -10.07
CA LYS A 37 -6.20 -4.94 -9.29
C LYS A 37 -6.93 -3.70 -8.78
N SER A 38 -7.41 -3.77 -7.54
CA SER A 38 -8.31 -2.76 -6.98
C SER A 38 -7.61 -1.42 -7.08
N GLN A 39 -8.22 -0.48 -7.81
CA GLN A 39 -7.65 0.84 -7.96
C GLN A 39 -7.61 1.52 -6.58
N PRO A 40 -6.45 2.08 -6.17
CA PRO A 40 -6.37 2.75 -4.89
C PRO A 40 -7.21 4.02 -4.91
N ASN A 41 -7.98 4.25 -3.85
CA ASN A 41 -8.65 5.52 -3.64
C ASN A 41 -7.66 6.51 -3.04
N ILE A 42 -7.60 7.72 -3.59
CA ILE A 42 -6.69 8.78 -3.13
C ILE A 42 -7.54 9.89 -2.49
N LEU A 43 -7.32 10.16 -1.21
CA LEU A 43 -7.89 11.30 -0.50
C LEU A 43 -6.80 12.33 -0.27
N PHE A 44 -7.00 13.54 -0.79
CA PHE A 44 -6.10 14.68 -0.58
C PHE A 44 -6.74 15.71 0.34
N ILE A 45 -6.09 15.98 1.46
CA ILE A 45 -6.54 16.94 2.47
C ILE A 45 -5.54 18.09 2.47
N LEU A 46 -6.03 19.31 2.23
CA LEU A 46 -5.25 20.54 2.33
C LEU A 46 -5.81 21.37 3.48
N ALA A 47 -4.93 21.84 4.35
CA ALA A 47 -5.25 22.79 5.41
C ALA A 47 -4.67 24.15 5.04
N ASP A 48 -5.42 25.20 5.36
CA ASP A 48 -4.99 26.60 5.20
C ASP A 48 -4.27 27.07 6.47
N ASP A 49 -3.28 27.94 6.31
CA ASP A 49 -2.48 28.54 7.40
C ASP A 49 -1.92 27.57 8.45
N LEU A 50 -1.67 26.31 8.08
CA LEU A 50 -1.11 25.32 8.99
C LEU A 50 0.42 25.44 9.06
N GLY A 51 0.94 25.77 10.24
CA GLY A 51 2.37 25.86 10.54
C GLY A 51 2.94 24.60 11.20
N PHE A 52 4.26 24.57 11.35
CA PHE A 52 4.98 23.47 12.01
C PHE A 52 4.59 23.29 13.49
N SER A 53 4.26 24.38 14.18
CA SER A 53 3.90 24.37 15.61
C SER A 53 2.50 23.85 15.89
N ASP A 54 1.66 23.69 14.86
CA ASP A 54 0.25 23.33 15.04
C ASP A 54 0.04 21.82 15.11
N LEU A 55 1.03 21.03 14.67
CA LEU A 55 0.96 19.58 14.66
C LEU A 55 1.84 18.98 15.75
N SER A 56 1.24 18.18 16.64
CA SER A 56 1.97 17.44 17.68
C SER A 56 3.03 16.50 17.10
N ALA A 57 2.79 15.89 15.95
CA ALA A 57 3.78 15.05 15.24
C ALA A 57 5.06 15.81 14.81
N LEU A 58 5.00 17.15 14.72
CA LEU A 58 6.13 18.02 14.37
C LEU A 58 6.71 18.76 15.59
N GLY A 59 6.23 18.45 16.81
CA GLY A 59 6.67 19.08 18.05
C GLY A 59 5.75 20.18 18.58
N GLY A 60 4.55 20.34 18.01
CA GLY A 60 3.52 21.23 18.53
C GLY A 60 2.96 20.78 19.88
N GLU A 61 2.46 21.73 20.66
CA GLU A 61 1.90 21.48 22.00
C GLU A 61 0.44 21.00 21.96
N ILE A 62 -0.29 21.30 20.87
CA ILE A 62 -1.69 20.95 20.71
C ILE A 62 -1.82 19.47 20.31
N PRO A 63 -2.52 18.62 21.10
CA PRO A 63 -2.71 17.22 20.73
C PRO A 63 -3.55 17.08 19.45
N THR A 64 -2.98 16.42 18.43
CA THR A 64 -3.67 16.13 17.15
C THR A 64 -3.74 14.62 16.88
N PRO A 65 -4.48 13.84 17.71
CA PRO A 65 -4.36 12.38 17.75
C PRO A 65 -4.68 11.67 16.43
N ASN A 66 -5.61 12.22 15.63
CA ASN A 66 -5.95 11.68 14.31
C ASN A 66 -4.79 11.88 13.32
N LEU A 67 -4.16 13.06 13.31
CA LEU A 67 -3.03 13.35 12.44
C LEU A 67 -1.75 12.64 12.91
N ASP A 68 -1.55 12.51 14.22
CA ASP A 68 -0.46 11.71 14.80
C ASP A 68 -0.53 10.25 14.37
N THR A 69 -1.74 9.69 14.30
CA THR A 69 -1.96 8.31 13.85
C THR A 69 -1.59 8.16 12.38
N LEU A 70 -1.96 9.12 11.53
CA LEU A 70 -1.57 9.15 10.12
C LEU A 70 -0.05 9.29 9.95
N ALA A 71 0.60 10.15 10.74
CA ALA A 71 2.04 10.36 10.69
C ALA A 71 2.82 9.09 11.12
N LYS A 72 2.34 8.38 12.15
CA LYS A 72 2.95 7.11 12.62
C LYS A 72 2.71 5.93 11.66
N GLY A 73 1.53 5.88 11.03
CA GLY A 73 1.16 4.81 10.10
C GLY A 73 1.60 5.03 8.66
N GLY A 74 2.14 6.21 8.35
CA GLY A 74 2.50 6.62 7.01
C GLY A 74 3.91 7.20 6.93
N MET A 75 4.08 8.19 6.06
CA MET A 75 5.34 8.91 5.88
C MET A 75 5.15 10.38 6.25
N LEU A 76 6.00 10.88 7.14
CA LEU A 76 6.04 12.28 7.54
C LEU A 76 7.17 13.00 6.81
N LEU A 77 6.86 14.09 6.12
CA LEU A 77 7.84 14.91 5.41
C LEU A 77 8.19 16.13 6.26
N THR A 78 9.33 16.11 6.93
CA THR A 78 9.75 17.20 7.85
C THR A 78 10.40 18.39 7.14
N ASN A 79 10.78 18.24 5.86
CA ASN A 79 11.41 19.27 5.03
C ASN A 79 10.61 19.50 3.74
N PHE A 80 9.29 19.67 3.89
CA PHE A 80 8.39 20.01 2.79
C PHE A 80 8.22 21.53 2.70
N TYR A 81 8.40 22.09 1.51
CA TYR A 81 8.24 23.52 1.24
C TYR A 81 7.07 23.72 0.29
N SER A 82 6.13 24.60 0.64
CA SER A 82 5.17 25.13 -0.32
C SER A 82 5.91 26.06 -1.29
N GLY A 83 5.70 25.85 -2.59
CA GLY A 83 6.17 26.81 -3.60
C GLY A 83 5.55 28.18 -3.34
N GLN A 84 6.32 29.23 -3.60
CA GLN A 84 5.89 30.63 -3.50
C GLN A 84 4.81 30.95 -4.53
#